data_AF-A0A352RH98-F1
#
_entry.id   AF-A0A352RH98-F1
#
_cell.length_a   1.000
_cell.length_b   1.000
_cell.length_c   1.000
_cell.angle_alpha   90.00
_cell.angle_beta   90.00
_cell.angle_gamma   90.00
#
_symmetry.space_group_name_H-M   'P 1'
#
loop_
_entity.id
_entity.type
_entity.pdbx_description
1 polymer ?
#
loop_
_entity_poly.entity_id
_entity_poly.type
_entity_poly.pdbx_seq_one_letter_code
_entity_poly.pdbx_strand_id
1 'polypeptide(L)'
;LHWWTSGGEAKALQVLKDDFAKKGGTWKDMPVAGGGGDAAMVTLKARIVAGDPPTAAQIKGPTIQEYDEEGVVAPYHIHEVASAENWDSLLSPQVANHMKCDGFTKYCAAPVNIHRIDWFWANK
;
A
#
# COMPACT_ATOMS: atom_id res chain seq x y z
N LEU A 1 2.43 4.75 -6.71
CA LEU A 1 3.61 3.95 -7.11
C LEU A 1 3.38 2.50 -6.70
N HIS A 2 3.48 1.55 -7.63
CA HIS A 2 3.20 0.13 -7.35
C HIS A 2 4.02 -0.79 -8.27
N TRP A 3 4.10 -2.09 -7.97
CA TRP A 3 4.79 -3.09 -8.81
C TRP A 3 3.85 -4.11 -9.48
N TRP A 4 2.54 -3.91 -9.38
CA TRP A 4 1.54 -4.70 -10.10
C TRP A 4 1.57 -4.48 -11.62
N THR A 5 2.42 -5.26 -12.30
CA THR A 5 2.68 -5.12 -13.75
C THR A 5 2.47 -6.41 -14.54
N SER A 6 2.33 -7.57 -13.91
CA SER A 6 1.97 -8.80 -14.62
C SER A 6 0.52 -8.77 -15.12
N GLY A 7 0.17 -9.64 -16.07
CA GLY A 7 -1.19 -9.66 -16.65
C GLY A 7 -2.31 -9.93 -15.63
N GLY A 8 -2.04 -10.71 -14.56
CA GLY A 8 -3.00 -10.93 -13.48
C GLY A 8 -3.10 -9.76 -12.51
N GLU A 9 -1.96 -9.20 -12.12
CA GLU A 9 -1.88 -8.04 -11.23
C GLU A 9 -2.50 -6.79 -11.87
N ALA A 10 -2.25 -6.56 -13.16
CA ALA A 10 -2.82 -5.44 -13.91
C ALA A 10 -4.35 -5.51 -13.96
N LYS A 11 -4.94 -6.71 -14.09
CA LYS A 11 -6.40 -6.90 -14.02
C LYS A 11 -6.96 -6.54 -12.64
N ALA A 12 -6.28 -6.95 -11.57
CA ALA A 12 -6.69 -6.59 -10.21
C ALA A 12 -6.60 -5.07 -9.97
N LEU A 13 -5.51 -4.44 -10.43
CA LEU A 13 -5.35 -2.99 -10.33
C LEU A 13 -6.41 -2.24 -11.13
N GLN A 14 -6.84 -2.76 -12.29
CA GLN A 14 -7.88 -2.13 -13.09
C GLN A 14 -9.20 -2.01 -12.33
N VAL A 15 -9.57 -3.00 -11.51
CA VAL A 15 -10.76 -2.93 -10.66
C VAL A 15 -10.69 -1.74 -9.69
N LEU A 16 -9.52 -1.51 -9.08
CA LEU A 16 -9.30 -0.37 -8.19
C LEU A 16 -9.36 0.96 -8.95
N LYS A 17 -8.74 1.04 -10.13
CA LYS A 17 -8.78 2.22 -11.00
C LYS A 17 -10.22 2.58 -11.39
N ASP A 18 -11.01 1.59 -11.75
CA ASP A 18 -12.41 1.77 -12.16
C ASP A 18 -13.29 2.21 -10.99
N ASP A 19 -13.12 1.62 -9.79
CA ASP A 19 -13.85 2.06 -8.59
C ASP A 19 -13.50 3.49 -8.18
N PHE A 20 -12.20 3.83 -8.23
CA PHE A 20 -11.74 5.19 -7.94
C PHE A 20 -12.31 6.21 -8.93
N ALA A 21 -12.32 5.89 -10.22
CA ALA A 21 -12.91 6.73 -11.26
C ALA A 21 -14.42 6.94 -11.07
N LYS A 22 -15.17 5.88 -10.70
CA LYS A 22 -16.60 5.98 -10.40
C LYS A 22 -16.90 6.90 -9.21
N LYS A 23 -15.97 7.00 -8.27
CA LYS A 23 -16.04 7.93 -7.12
C LYS A 23 -15.50 9.33 -7.44
N GLY A 24 -15.22 9.63 -8.72
CA GLY A 24 -14.75 10.94 -9.18
C GLY A 24 -13.24 11.15 -9.10
N GLY A 25 -12.47 10.12 -8.76
CA GLY A 25 -11.02 10.18 -8.69
C GLY A 25 -10.33 10.10 -10.06
N THR A 26 -9.17 10.76 -10.19
CA THR A 26 -8.32 10.65 -11.38
C THR A 26 -7.07 9.85 -11.07
N TRP A 27 -6.77 8.83 -11.87
CA TRP A 27 -5.61 7.97 -11.66
C TRP A 27 -4.43 8.36 -12.56
N LYS A 28 -3.35 8.90 -11.98
CA LYS A 28 -2.06 9.06 -12.66
C LYS A 28 -1.17 7.87 -12.31
N ASP A 29 -1.01 6.96 -13.27
CA ASP A 29 -0.34 5.69 -13.03
C ASP A 29 1.17 5.86 -12.81
N MET A 30 1.73 5.08 -11.88
CA MET A 30 3.17 5.05 -11.59
C MET A 30 3.63 3.60 -11.35
N PRO A 31 3.61 2.75 -12.39
CA PRO A 31 4.09 1.39 -12.30
C PRO A 31 5.62 1.33 -12.30
N VAL A 32 6.20 0.49 -11.47
CA VAL A 32 7.62 0.11 -11.53
C VAL A 32 7.68 -1.40 -11.70
N ALA A 33 8.08 -1.86 -12.89
CA ALA A 33 8.14 -3.29 -13.19
C ALA A 33 9.23 -3.98 -12.35
N GLY A 34 8.90 -5.16 -11.81
CA GLY A 34 9.79 -5.95 -10.97
C GLY A 34 9.00 -6.65 -9.86
N GLY A 35 8.79 -7.96 -10.03
CA GLY A 35 8.07 -8.76 -9.04
C GLY A 35 8.71 -8.65 -7.66
N GLY A 36 7.88 -8.58 -6.61
CA GLY A 36 8.34 -8.47 -5.23
C GLY A 36 8.45 -7.03 -4.72
N GLY A 37 8.73 -6.06 -5.60
CA GLY A 37 8.69 -4.62 -5.28
C GLY A 37 10.04 -3.94 -5.02
N ASP A 38 11.17 -4.63 -5.13
CA ASP A 38 12.49 -4.06 -4.81
C ASP A 38 12.82 -2.81 -5.64
N ALA A 39 12.63 -2.88 -6.96
CA ALA A 39 12.82 -1.72 -7.84
C ALA A 39 11.84 -0.58 -7.54
N ALA A 40 10.61 -0.92 -7.12
CA ALA A 40 9.61 0.06 -6.72
C ALA A 40 10.04 0.80 -5.45
N MET A 41 10.65 0.12 -4.47
CA MET A 41 11.15 0.74 -3.24
C MET A 41 12.36 1.65 -3.48
N VAL A 42 13.29 1.26 -4.36
CA VAL A 42 14.40 2.14 -4.78
C VAL A 42 13.87 3.42 -5.42
N THR A 43 12.88 3.29 -6.32
CA THR A 43 12.25 4.43 -7.00
C THR A 43 11.51 5.32 -5.99
N LEU A 44 10.78 4.71 -5.05
CA LEU A 44 10.06 5.42 -3.99
C LEU A 44 11.01 6.27 -3.15
N LYS A 45 12.11 5.67 -2.67
CA LYS A 45 13.11 6.36 -1.85
C LYS A 45 13.74 7.54 -2.60
N ALA A 46 14.12 7.35 -3.87
CA ALA A 46 14.68 8.42 -4.69
C ALA A 46 13.71 9.61 -4.85
N ARG A 47 12.41 9.34 -5.05
CA ARG A 47 11.38 10.38 -5.21
C ARG A 47 11.09 11.13 -3.92
N ILE A 48 11.08 10.44 -2.77
CA ILE A 48 10.96 11.06 -1.45
C ILE A 48 12.12 12.02 -1.21
N VAL A 49 13.36 11.59 -1.44
CA VAL A 49 14.57 12.42 -1.28
C VAL A 49 14.56 13.62 -2.23
N ALA A 50 14.02 13.47 -3.44
CA ALA A 50 13.87 14.54 -4.41
C ALA A 50 12.72 15.54 -4.09
N GLY A 51 11.96 15.33 -3.01
CA GLY A 51 10.80 16.16 -2.66
C GLY A 51 9.60 15.98 -3.59
N ASP A 52 9.53 14.85 -4.31
CA ASP A 52 8.45 14.49 -5.24
C ASP A 52 7.80 13.15 -4.86
N PRO A 53 7.33 12.97 -3.60
CA PRO A 53 6.72 11.71 -3.18
C PRO A 53 5.41 11.44 -3.97
N PRO A 54 5.07 10.17 -4.25
CA PRO A 54 3.75 9.85 -4.81
C PRO A 54 2.64 10.08 -3.78
N THR A 55 1.42 10.34 -4.24
CA THR A 55 0.24 10.44 -3.36
C THR A 55 -0.03 9.14 -2.58
N ALA A 56 0.29 7.99 -3.17
CA ALA A 56 0.22 6.69 -2.51
C ALA A 56 1.29 5.74 -3.07
N ALA A 57 1.81 4.87 -2.21
CA ALA A 57 2.76 3.83 -2.58
C ALA A 57 2.31 2.46 -2.05
N GLN A 58 2.48 1.43 -2.87
CA GLN A 58 2.38 0.05 -2.42
C GLN A 58 3.60 -0.26 -1.56
N ILE A 59 3.40 -0.64 -0.30
CA ILE A 59 4.46 -0.97 0.67
C ILE A 59 4.00 -2.22 1.43
N LYS A 60 4.94 -3.05 1.89
CA LYS A 60 4.66 -4.26 2.67
C LYS A 60 5.55 -4.30 3.90
N GLY A 61 5.11 -5.00 4.93
CA GLY A 61 5.98 -5.42 6.02
C GLY A 61 6.50 -4.24 6.86
N PRO A 62 7.58 -4.45 7.62
CA PRO A 62 8.16 -3.47 8.54
C PRO A 62 8.53 -2.14 7.90
N THR A 63 8.70 -2.11 6.57
CA THR A 63 9.02 -0.90 5.81
C THR A 63 7.97 0.21 5.98
N ILE A 64 6.73 -0.11 6.35
CA ILE A 64 5.73 0.91 6.71
C ILE A 64 6.20 1.73 7.92
N GLN A 65 6.66 1.04 8.97
CA GLN A 65 7.16 1.67 10.19
C GLN A 65 8.51 2.36 9.94
N GLU A 66 9.39 1.79 9.11
CA GLU A 66 10.66 2.45 8.74
C GLU A 66 10.42 3.82 8.09
N TYR A 67 9.47 3.93 7.15
CA TYR A 67 9.13 5.22 6.55
C TYR A 67 8.44 6.18 7.54
N ASP A 68 7.72 5.65 8.53
CA ASP A 68 7.16 6.46 9.62
C ASP A 68 8.26 7.10 10.48
N GLU A 69 9.26 6.30 10.86
CA GLU A 69 10.42 6.74 11.62
C GLU A 69 11.26 7.77 10.84
N GLU A 70 11.33 7.65 9.51
CA GLU A 70 11.95 8.65 8.63
C GLU A 70 11.12 9.95 8.52
N GLY A 71 9.89 9.99 9.04
CA GLY A 71 9.02 11.17 9.08
C GLY A 71 8.35 11.50 7.75
N VAL A 72 8.31 10.56 6.80
CA VAL A 72 7.83 10.81 5.42
C VAL A 72 6.38 10.36 5.20
N VAL A 73 5.76 9.78 6.22
CA VAL A 73 4.37 9.29 6.20
C VAL A 73 3.42 10.29 6.85
N ALA A 74 3.89 11.05 7.84
CA ALA A 74 3.09 12.08 8.48
C ALA A 74 2.78 13.24 7.50
N PRO A 75 1.57 13.83 7.57
CA PRO A 75 0.47 13.50 8.47
C PRO A 75 -0.35 12.25 8.05
N TYR A 76 -0.84 11.49 9.03
CA TYR A 76 -1.57 10.22 8.84
C TYR A 76 -3.01 10.39 8.35
N HIS A 77 -3.19 10.91 7.13
CA HIS A 77 -4.50 11.24 6.56
C HIS A 77 -5.51 10.08 6.58
N ILE A 78 -5.04 8.84 6.47
CA ILE A 78 -5.93 7.67 6.44
C ILE A 78 -6.54 7.32 7.80
N HIS A 79 -5.99 7.83 8.89
CA HIS A 79 -6.48 7.53 10.24
C HIS A 79 -7.92 7.98 10.47
N GLU A 80 -8.30 9.13 9.91
CA GLU A 80 -9.67 9.63 9.99
C GLU A 80 -10.66 8.67 9.35
N VAL A 81 -10.36 8.20 8.13
CA VAL A 81 -11.18 7.22 7.41
C VAL A 81 -11.27 5.91 8.18
N ALA A 82 -10.13 5.39 8.63
CA ALA A 82 -10.08 4.13 9.38
C ALA A 82 -10.88 4.18 10.68
N SER A 83 -10.91 5.34 11.34
CA SER A 83 -11.69 5.55 12.56
C SER A 83 -13.19 5.65 12.27
N ALA A 84 -13.57 6.43 11.24
CA ALA A 84 -14.96 6.59 10.82
C ALA A 84 -15.58 5.27 10.34
N GLU A 85 -14.79 4.42 9.68
CA GLU A 85 -15.20 3.11 9.19
C GLU A 85 -14.95 1.97 10.19
N ASN A 86 -14.49 2.27 11.40
CA ASN A 86 -14.27 1.32 12.48
C ASN A 86 -13.40 0.10 12.08
N TRP A 87 -12.24 0.37 11.46
CA TRP A 87 -11.36 -0.67 10.92
C TRP A 87 -10.87 -1.68 11.95
N ASP A 88 -10.71 -1.27 13.21
CA ASP A 88 -10.32 -2.19 14.31
C ASP A 88 -11.35 -3.32 14.53
N SER A 89 -12.60 -3.13 14.10
CA SER A 89 -13.63 -4.19 14.13
C SER A 89 -13.63 -5.10 12.89
N LEU A 90 -13.02 -4.64 11.79
CA LEU A 90 -13.03 -5.31 10.49
C LEU A 90 -11.75 -6.13 10.24
N LEU A 91 -10.65 -5.72 10.86
CA LEU A 91 -9.33 -6.30 10.66
C LEU A 91 -8.95 -7.20 11.84
N SER A 92 -8.14 -8.24 11.55
CA SER A 92 -7.50 -8.96 12.65
C SER A 92 -6.52 -8.03 13.38
N PRO A 93 -6.27 -8.24 14.69
CA PRO A 93 -5.32 -7.42 15.44
C PRO A 93 -3.92 -7.39 14.82
N GLN A 94 -3.47 -8.49 14.22
CA GLN A 94 -2.17 -8.53 13.54
C GLN A 94 -2.14 -7.59 12.33
N VAL A 95 -3.16 -7.62 11.48
CA VAL A 95 -3.23 -6.76 10.29
C VAL A 95 -3.41 -5.30 10.70
N ALA A 96 -4.31 -5.02 11.66
CA ALA A 96 -4.54 -3.68 12.17
C ALA A 96 -3.24 -3.06 12.71
N ASN A 97 -2.53 -3.76 13.60
CA ASN A 97 -1.27 -3.26 14.16
C ASN A 97 -0.22 -3.01 13.08
N HIS A 98 -0.13 -3.89 12.07
CA HIS A 98 0.82 -3.71 10.97
C HIS A 98 0.58 -2.45 10.13
N MET A 99 -0.67 -1.97 10.09
CA MET A 99 -1.09 -0.78 9.35
C MET A 99 -1.01 0.51 10.18
N LYS A 100 -0.66 0.41 11.47
CA LYS A 100 -0.56 1.55 12.39
C LYS A 100 0.90 2.04 12.51
N CYS A 101 1.01 3.36 12.63
CA CYS A 101 2.19 4.18 12.86
C CYS A 101 2.02 4.96 14.18
N ASP A 102 2.95 5.86 14.50
CA ASP A 102 2.87 6.72 15.70
C ASP A 102 2.73 5.86 16.98
N GLY A 103 3.70 4.97 17.21
CA GLY A 103 3.64 4.03 18.32
C GLY A 103 2.46 3.05 18.25
N PHE A 104 2.06 2.67 17.03
CA PHE A 104 0.91 1.80 16.75
C PHE A 104 -0.45 2.39 17.16
N THR A 105 -0.58 3.71 17.20
CA THR A 105 -1.83 4.38 17.60
C THR A 105 -2.67 4.86 16.43
N LYS A 106 -2.05 5.19 15.28
CA LYS A 106 -2.75 5.78 14.14
C LYS A 106 -2.57 4.97 12.88
N TYR A 107 -3.64 4.74 12.14
CA TYR A 107 -3.53 4.11 10.82
C TYR A 107 -2.79 5.04 9.86
N CYS A 108 -1.77 4.49 9.19
CA CYS A 108 -0.98 5.18 8.18
C CYS A 108 -0.96 4.44 6.84
N ALA A 109 -1.49 3.22 6.79
CA ALA A 109 -1.62 2.40 5.60
C ALA A 109 -3.00 1.72 5.52
N ALA A 110 -3.42 1.39 4.29
CA ALA A 110 -4.62 0.60 4.02
C ALA A 110 -4.24 -0.85 3.63
N PRO A 111 -4.73 -1.88 4.34
CA PRO A 111 -4.51 -3.25 3.91
C PRO A 111 -5.41 -3.56 2.70
N VAL A 112 -4.83 -4.07 1.62
CA VAL A 112 -5.61 -4.41 0.40
C VAL A 112 -5.94 -5.90 0.33
N ASN A 113 -5.06 -6.78 0.82
CA ASN A 113 -5.25 -8.22 0.78
C ASN A 113 -4.35 -8.96 1.78
N ILE A 114 -4.52 -10.28 1.83
CA ILE A 114 -3.61 -11.22 2.49
C ILE A 114 -3.17 -12.25 1.44
N HIS A 115 -1.91 -12.15 1.00
CA HIS A 115 -1.31 -13.17 0.14
C HIS A 115 -0.74 -14.31 1.00
N ARG A 116 -0.88 -15.54 0.50
CA ARG A 116 -0.27 -16.73 1.09
C ARG A 116 0.93 -17.15 0.25
N ILE A 117 2.07 -17.40 0.90
CA ILE A 117 3.36 -17.63 0.23
C ILE A 117 3.75 -19.12 0.15
N ASP A 118 3.19 -19.95 1.01
CA ASP A 118 3.50 -21.38 1.16
C ASP A 118 2.61 -22.26 0.26
N TRP A 119 2.38 -21.82 -0.99
CA TRP A 119 1.67 -22.62 -1.99
C TRP A 119 2.62 -23.39 -2.90
N PHE A 120 2.18 -24.58 -3.32
CA PHE A 120 2.79 -25.33 -4.42
C PHE A 120 1.83 -25.35 -5.61
N TRP A 121 2.33 -25.00 -6.79
CA TRP A 121 1.56 -24.99 -8.04
C TRP A 121 2.01 -26.17 -8.90
N ALA A 122 1.10 -27.09 -9.22
CA ALA A 122 1.38 -28.28 -10.01
C ALA A 122 0.51 -28.33 -11.27
N ASN A 123 1.07 -28.81 -12.37
CA ASN A 123 0.29 -29.27 -13.51
C ASN A 123 -0.24 -30.67 -13.21
N LYS A 124 -1.49 -30.96 -13.59
CA LYS A 124 -2.15 -32.24 -13.30
C LYS A 124 -1.54 -33.40 -14.09
#